data_AF-A0A524K911-F1
#
_entry.id   AF-A0A524K911-F1
#
_cell.length_a   1.000
_cell.length_b   1.000
_cell.length_c   1.000
_cell.angle_alpha   90.00
_cell.angle_beta   90.00
_cell.angle_gamma   90.00
#
_symmetry.space_group_name_H-M   'P 1'
#
loop_
_entity.id
_entity.type
_entity.pdbx_description
1 polymer ?
#
loop_
_entity_poly.entity_id
_entity_poly.type
_entity_poly.pdbx_seq_one_letter_code
_entity_poly.pdbx_strand_id
1 'polypeptide(L)'
;MKKNYTGLDVLRGLGIFILLIMHTAFYHFKGLYDLDLNNPPPIVTVIGLMLMFAGIFAMISGIAHTTQYLRKRRQLGYSHRKLWRYNTYAALSLLLVAYLYFIFTGPGIVDMANRSMNNSILVQWINTGMLAGTNMERVWYIDSLVMLGTNVFLMGAVFILVEKKYKKIINPSVYLYLALGFFVLSLIRIPLYPVYLNAYEAKDWLILSILNPLVSKNNPIFPYFSFALMGMWIAMLLAQKDWKMLVRKVVPIGTILFVGGIIAYIFLPDTMLQRGIDPIWFAIMTAQLGLFQLLICLALWYYDIRDTKAKVKPISKFIARFGVAGLSIFFIESVFSAIIARILRSLIPGFSLDIVGSLLFGLCLAVFWGFFLIFWEKAHYKYGIEYSITRILHKYGKSEKQEKLEGKQS
;
A
#
# COMPACT_ATOMS: atom_id res chain seq x y z
N MET A 1 7.56 7.74 23.65
CA MET A 1 7.50 6.95 22.41
C MET A 1 8.39 7.63 21.38
N LYS A 2 9.13 6.88 20.57
CA LYS A 2 9.85 7.48 19.44
C LYS A 2 8.84 8.16 18.50
N LYS A 3 9.21 9.31 17.94
CA LYS A 3 8.33 10.05 17.01
C LYS A 3 8.21 9.32 15.68
N ASN A 4 9.34 8.79 15.21
CA ASN A 4 9.49 8.10 13.94
C ASN A 4 10.33 6.82 14.16
N TYR A 5 10.08 5.82 13.32
CA TYR A 5 10.84 4.57 13.29
C TYR A 5 11.50 4.44 11.93
N THR A 6 12.83 4.44 11.91
CA THR A 6 13.61 4.40 10.66
C THR A 6 13.38 3.10 9.91
N GLY A 7 13.23 1.98 10.62
CA GLY A 7 12.97 0.68 10.03
C GLY A 7 11.68 0.65 9.21
N LEU A 8 10.62 1.31 9.69
CA LEU A 8 9.35 1.40 8.95
C LEU A 8 9.48 2.26 7.68
N ASP A 9 10.30 3.31 7.74
CA ASP A 9 10.55 4.18 6.60
C ASP A 9 11.36 3.48 5.51
N VAL A 10 12.39 2.73 5.90
CA VAL A 10 13.17 1.89 4.98
C VAL A 10 12.29 0.80 4.39
N LEU A 11 11.50 0.10 5.20
CA LEU A 11 10.65 -0.98 4.72
C LEU A 11 9.56 -0.48 3.76
N ARG A 12 8.88 0.63 4.10
CA ARG A 12 7.94 1.30 3.19
C ARG A 12 8.65 1.76 1.91
N GLY A 13 9.83 2.36 2.04
CA GLY A 13 10.62 2.82 0.92
C GLY A 13 11.03 1.71 -0.02
N LEU A 14 11.42 0.55 0.53
CA LEU A 14 11.77 -0.64 -0.24
C LEU A 14 10.56 -1.15 -1.01
N GLY A 15 9.40 -1.22 -0.35
CA GLY A 15 8.15 -1.61 -1.00
C GLY A 15 7.79 -0.69 -2.17
N ILE A 16 7.91 0.63 -2.00
CA ILE A 16 7.64 1.60 -3.09
C ILE A 16 8.67 1.45 -4.21
N PHE A 17 9.96 1.35 -3.88
CA PHE A 17 11.03 1.17 -4.86
C PHE A 17 10.77 -0.06 -5.75
N ILE A 18 10.49 -1.21 -5.13
CA ILE A 18 10.14 -2.45 -5.81
C ILE A 18 8.87 -2.28 -6.65
N LEU A 19 7.84 -1.65 -6.08
CA LEU A 19 6.57 -1.45 -6.77
C LEU A 19 6.75 -0.63 -8.05
N LEU A 20 7.61 0.39 -8.06
CA LEU A 20 7.90 1.16 -9.28
C LEU A 20 8.49 0.25 -10.36
N ILE A 21 9.47 -0.59 -9.99
CA ILE A 21 10.08 -1.55 -10.93
C ILE A 21 9.01 -2.48 -11.51
N MET A 22 8.16 -3.06 -10.65
CA MET A 22 7.14 -4.03 -11.08
C MET A 22 6.05 -3.38 -11.94
N HIS A 23 5.58 -2.19 -11.56
CA HIS A 23 4.59 -1.44 -12.33
C HIS A 23 5.14 -1.13 -13.72
N THR A 24 6.29 -0.47 -13.80
CA THR A 24 6.92 -0.16 -15.09
C THR A 24 7.09 -1.43 -15.94
N ALA A 25 7.61 -2.51 -15.34
CA ALA A 25 7.88 -3.74 -16.07
C ALA A 25 6.60 -4.37 -16.63
N PHE A 26 5.54 -4.40 -15.82
CA PHE A 26 4.24 -4.94 -16.22
C PHE A 26 3.62 -4.14 -17.38
N TYR A 27 3.71 -2.81 -17.37
CA TYR A 27 3.09 -1.97 -18.40
C TYR A 27 3.81 -1.95 -19.75
N HIS A 28 5.13 -2.16 -19.75
CA HIS A 28 5.92 -2.11 -20.98
C HIS A 28 6.29 -3.49 -21.53
N PHE A 29 5.90 -4.57 -20.85
CA PHE A 29 6.13 -5.93 -21.33
C PHE A 29 5.27 -6.25 -22.56
N LYS A 30 5.92 -6.43 -23.73
CA LYS A 30 5.22 -6.69 -25.00
C LYS A 30 4.40 -7.98 -25.00
N GLY A 31 4.91 -9.02 -24.34
CA GLY A 31 4.26 -10.34 -24.30
C GLY A 31 3.12 -10.46 -23.28
N LEU A 32 2.65 -9.34 -22.69
CA LEU A 32 1.66 -9.36 -21.61
C LEU A 32 0.38 -10.11 -21.99
N TYR A 33 -0.12 -9.91 -23.21
CA TYR A 33 -1.35 -10.53 -23.70
C TYR A 33 -1.18 -11.97 -24.17
N ASP A 34 0.06 -12.44 -24.29
CA ASP A 34 0.42 -13.77 -24.80
C ASP A 34 0.82 -14.72 -23.67
N LEU A 35 0.68 -14.29 -22.40
CA LEU A 35 0.99 -15.10 -21.24
C LEU A 35 -0.04 -16.23 -21.09
N ASP A 36 0.45 -17.47 -21.08
CA ASP A 36 -0.35 -18.61 -20.62
C ASP A 36 -0.61 -18.48 -19.11
N LEU A 37 -1.83 -18.11 -18.75
CA LEU A 37 -2.24 -17.99 -17.35
C LEU A 37 -2.42 -19.36 -16.67
N ASN A 38 -2.45 -20.46 -17.41
CA ASN A 38 -2.50 -21.80 -16.80
C ASN A 38 -1.10 -22.29 -16.40
N ASN A 39 -0.05 -21.84 -17.11
CA ASN A 39 1.35 -22.18 -16.82
C ASN A 39 2.26 -20.95 -16.93
N PRO A 40 2.11 -19.95 -16.05
CA PRO A 40 2.85 -18.71 -16.16
C PRO A 40 4.33 -18.93 -15.87
N PRO A 41 5.22 -18.17 -16.52
CA PRO A 41 6.64 -18.17 -16.18
C PRO A 41 6.84 -17.84 -14.68
N PRO A 42 7.81 -18.47 -13.99
CA PRO A 42 8.05 -18.23 -12.56
C PRO A 42 8.22 -16.74 -12.21
N ILE A 43 8.84 -15.98 -13.11
CA ILE A 43 9.05 -14.53 -12.94
C ILE A 43 7.72 -13.75 -12.91
N VAL A 44 6.71 -14.17 -13.68
CA VAL A 44 5.38 -13.56 -13.69
C VAL A 44 4.65 -13.88 -12.38
N THR A 45 4.79 -15.11 -11.87
CA THR A 45 4.25 -15.50 -10.56
C THR A 45 4.86 -14.68 -9.43
N VAL A 46 6.18 -14.46 -9.46
CA VAL A 46 6.89 -13.61 -8.49
C VAL A 46 6.39 -12.16 -8.59
N ILE A 47 6.25 -11.59 -9.79
CA ILE A 47 5.70 -10.25 -10.00
C ILE A 47 4.27 -10.18 -9.43
N GLY A 48 3.41 -11.14 -9.76
CA GLY A 48 2.03 -11.21 -9.26
C GLY A 48 1.95 -11.25 -7.75
N LEU A 49 2.77 -12.10 -7.11
CA LEU A 49 2.87 -12.18 -5.65
C LEU A 49 3.34 -10.86 -5.05
N MET A 50 4.36 -10.22 -5.63
CA MET A 50 4.90 -8.94 -5.16
C MET A 50 3.92 -7.78 -5.34
N LEU A 51 3.10 -7.79 -6.39
CA LEU A 51 2.04 -6.79 -6.59
C LEU A 51 0.93 -6.90 -5.52
N MET A 52 0.76 -8.07 -4.90
CA MET A 52 -0.16 -8.27 -3.77
C MET A 52 0.42 -7.75 -2.43
N PHE A 53 1.64 -7.20 -2.38
CA PHE A 53 2.27 -6.77 -1.12
C PHE A 53 1.70 -5.47 -0.55
N ALA A 54 0.61 -4.93 -1.10
CA ALA A 54 -0.02 -3.71 -0.59
C ALA A 54 -0.39 -3.78 0.91
N GLY A 55 -0.54 -4.98 1.47
CA GLY A 55 -0.88 -5.21 2.87
C GLY A 55 0.19 -4.71 3.83
N ILE A 56 1.46 -4.67 3.40
CA ILE A 56 2.55 -4.13 4.20
C ILE A 56 2.36 -2.62 4.42
N PHE A 57 1.87 -1.89 3.40
CA PHE A 57 1.59 -0.47 3.52
C PHE A 57 0.41 -0.21 4.45
N ALA A 58 -0.62 -1.07 4.42
CA ALA A 58 -1.72 -0.99 5.37
C ALA A 58 -1.24 -1.18 6.81
N MET A 59 -0.37 -2.16 7.06
CA MET A 59 0.19 -2.44 8.39
C MET A 59 1.12 -1.31 8.88
N ILE A 60 2.00 -0.80 8.01
CA ILE A 60 2.86 0.36 8.34
C ILE A 60 2.02 1.61 8.60
N SER A 61 0.98 1.84 7.79
CA SER A 61 0.02 2.93 8.00
C SER A 61 -0.68 2.78 9.36
N GLY A 62 -1.11 1.56 9.71
CA GLY A 62 -1.62 1.21 11.03
C GLY A 62 -0.68 1.60 12.15
N ILE A 63 0.60 1.25 12.04
CA ILE A 63 1.60 1.60 13.06
C ILE A 63 1.77 3.11 13.18
N ALA A 64 1.93 3.81 12.05
CA ALA A 64 2.17 5.24 12.01
C ALA A 64 0.99 6.05 12.57
N HIS A 65 -0.24 5.76 12.13
CA HIS A 65 -1.43 6.45 12.61
C HIS A 65 -1.73 6.16 14.07
N THR A 66 -1.46 4.94 14.54
CA THR A 66 -1.59 4.59 15.97
C THR A 66 -0.60 5.34 16.84
N THR A 67 0.68 5.35 16.42
CA THR A 67 1.74 6.06 17.14
C THR A 67 1.42 7.54 17.24
N GLN A 68 0.95 8.14 16.13
CA GLN A 68 0.51 9.53 16.09
C GLN A 68 -0.71 9.79 16.98
N TYR A 69 -1.71 8.91 16.92
CA TYR A 69 -2.92 9.01 17.74
C TYR A 69 -2.60 8.97 19.24
N LEU A 70 -1.83 7.97 19.68
CA LEU A 70 -1.42 7.82 21.08
C LEU A 70 -0.64 9.03 21.58
N ARG A 71 0.27 9.57 20.79
CA ARG A 71 1.02 10.79 21.14
C ARG A 71 0.10 11.99 21.26
N LYS A 72 -0.79 12.21 20.28
CA LYS A 72 -1.72 13.36 20.32
C LYS A 72 -2.69 13.28 21.50
N ARG A 73 -3.19 12.08 21.85
CA ARG A 73 -4.04 11.86 23.03
C ARG A 73 -3.27 12.03 24.33
N ARG A 74 -2.18 11.30 24.51
CA ARG A 74 -1.49 11.15 25.80
C ARG A 74 -0.50 12.28 26.12
N GLN A 75 0.16 12.85 25.11
CA GLN A 75 1.19 13.89 25.30
C GLN A 75 0.67 15.29 24.96
N LEU A 76 -0.18 15.43 23.94
CA LEU A 76 -0.67 16.74 23.49
C LEU A 76 -2.10 17.04 23.95
N GLY A 77 -2.77 16.12 24.66
CA GLY A 77 -4.10 16.34 25.24
C GLY A 77 -5.24 16.53 24.23
N TYR A 78 -5.11 16.05 22.99
CA TYR A 78 -6.13 16.26 21.96
C TYR A 78 -7.44 15.54 22.32
N SER A 79 -8.58 16.18 22.07
CA SER A 79 -9.91 15.56 22.24
C SER A 79 -10.23 14.56 21.12
N HIS A 80 -11.14 13.61 21.38
CA HIS A 80 -11.62 12.65 20.37
C HIS A 80 -12.15 13.34 19.12
N ARG A 81 -12.92 14.43 19.28
CA ARG A 81 -13.48 15.20 18.15
C ARG A 81 -12.38 15.79 17.26
N LYS A 82 -11.31 16.32 17.86
CA LYS A 82 -10.18 16.88 17.11
C LYS A 82 -9.43 15.81 16.34
N LEU A 83 -9.26 14.63 16.93
CA LEU A 83 -8.59 13.49 16.28
C LEU A 83 -9.43 12.84 15.19
N TRP A 84 -10.73 12.71 15.41
CA TRP A 84 -11.67 12.28 14.38
C TRP A 84 -11.55 13.16 13.15
N ARG A 85 -11.70 14.49 13.33
CA ARG A 85 -11.52 15.47 12.25
C ARG A 85 -10.18 15.31 11.56
N TYR A 86 -9.08 15.23 12.31
CA TYR A 86 -7.75 15.05 11.73
C TYR A 86 -7.67 13.79 10.84
N ASN A 87 -8.16 12.65 11.33
CA ASN A 87 -8.15 11.40 10.56
C ASN A 87 -9.10 11.45 9.36
N THR A 88 -10.28 12.07 9.49
CA THR A 88 -11.20 12.29 8.38
C THR A 88 -10.56 13.11 7.27
N TYR A 89 -9.92 14.24 7.60
CA TYR A 89 -9.23 15.05 6.59
C TYR A 89 -8.03 14.33 5.98
N ALA A 90 -7.32 13.50 6.75
CA ALA A 90 -6.22 12.69 6.23
C ALA A 90 -6.72 11.64 5.24
N ALA A 91 -7.80 10.94 5.59
CA ALA A 91 -8.48 9.97 4.73
C ALA A 91 -9.01 10.62 3.45
N LEU A 92 -9.75 11.72 3.56
CA LEU A 92 -10.32 12.44 2.41
C LEU A 92 -9.23 12.97 1.47
N SER A 93 -8.13 13.49 2.02
CA SER A 93 -7.01 13.97 1.20
C SER A 93 -6.33 12.83 0.44
N LEU A 94 -6.16 11.66 1.08
CA LEU A 94 -5.61 10.47 0.42
C LEU A 94 -6.57 9.92 -0.64
N LEU A 95 -7.88 9.87 -0.37
CA LEU A 95 -8.89 9.44 -1.32
C LEU A 95 -8.94 10.37 -2.55
N LEU A 96 -8.90 11.68 -2.33
CA LEU A 96 -8.82 12.65 -3.42
C LEU A 96 -7.60 12.39 -4.31
N VAL A 97 -6.43 12.20 -3.70
CA VAL A 97 -5.21 11.87 -4.45
C VAL A 97 -5.33 10.54 -5.17
N ALA A 98 -5.94 9.52 -4.56
CA ALA A 98 -6.15 8.21 -5.18
C ALA A 98 -7.00 8.32 -6.45
N TYR A 99 -8.12 9.03 -6.40
CA TYR A 99 -8.97 9.23 -7.56
C TYR A 99 -8.29 10.09 -8.64
N LEU A 100 -7.62 11.18 -8.25
CA LEU A 100 -6.85 11.98 -9.19
C LEU A 100 -5.73 11.16 -9.86
N TYR A 101 -5.04 10.34 -9.08
CA TYR A 101 -4.03 9.42 -9.59
C TYR A 101 -4.66 8.51 -10.62
N PHE A 102 -5.66 7.73 -10.24
CA PHE A 102 -6.22 6.71 -11.13
C PHE A 102 -6.88 7.28 -12.39
N ILE A 103 -7.47 8.47 -12.32
CA ILE A 103 -8.08 9.13 -13.48
C ILE A 103 -7.02 9.72 -14.41
N PHE A 104 -6.03 10.45 -13.88
CA PHE A 104 -5.16 11.28 -14.70
C PHE A 104 -3.80 10.66 -15.02
N THR A 105 -3.17 10.02 -14.04
CA THR A 105 -1.75 9.64 -14.12
C THR A 105 -1.47 8.16 -13.84
N GLY A 106 -2.51 7.45 -13.41
CA GLY A 106 -2.43 6.08 -12.99
C GLY A 106 -2.17 5.14 -14.16
N PRO A 107 -1.77 3.92 -13.86
CA PRO A 107 -1.46 2.97 -14.89
C PRO A 107 -2.69 2.47 -15.65
N GLY A 108 -2.43 1.71 -16.71
CA GLY A 108 -3.44 1.02 -17.48
C GLY A 108 -4.11 -0.14 -16.73
N ILE A 109 -5.43 -0.31 -16.91
CA ILE A 109 -6.15 -1.52 -16.54
C ILE A 109 -6.08 -2.46 -17.75
N VAL A 110 -5.55 -3.66 -17.55
CA VAL A 110 -5.39 -4.65 -18.60
C VAL A 110 -6.71 -5.37 -18.82
N ASP A 111 -7.16 -5.38 -20.07
CA ASP A 111 -8.21 -6.26 -20.54
C ASP A 111 -7.57 -7.34 -21.41
N MET A 112 -7.41 -8.53 -20.83
CA MET A 112 -6.81 -9.68 -21.50
C MET A 112 -7.72 -10.20 -22.63
N ALA A 113 -9.04 -10.11 -22.48
CA ALA A 113 -10.00 -10.64 -23.45
C ALA A 113 -10.00 -9.80 -24.73
N ASN A 114 -10.00 -8.47 -24.59
CA ASN A 114 -9.97 -7.55 -25.73
C ASN A 114 -8.55 -7.15 -26.17
N ARG A 115 -7.51 -7.76 -25.58
CA ARG A 115 -6.08 -7.41 -25.78
C ARG A 115 -5.84 -5.90 -25.78
N SER A 116 -6.45 -5.22 -24.81
CA SER A 116 -6.43 -3.77 -24.72
C SER A 116 -5.99 -3.30 -23.35
N MET A 117 -5.62 -2.02 -23.25
CA MET A 117 -5.23 -1.39 -22.00
C MET A 117 -6.03 -0.10 -21.87
N ASN A 118 -6.99 -0.09 -20.95
CA ASN A 118 -7.67 1.13 -20.56
C ASN A 118 -6.65 1.97 -19.81
N ASN A 119 -6.07 3.02 -20.41
CA ASN A 119 -5.07 3.91 -19.80
C ASN A 119 -5.70 5.12 -19.11
N SER A 120 -4.96 5.76 -18.19
CA SER A 120 -5.37 7.05 -17.63
C SER A 120 -5.27 8.15 -18.68
N ILE A 121 -5.94 9.28 -18.45
CA ILE A 121 -6.08 10.36 -19.45
C ILE A 121 -4.72 10.80 -20.00
N LEU A 122 -3.74 11.09 -19.13
CA LEU A 122 -2.44 11.58 -19.59
C LEU A 122 -1.60 10.46 -20.21
N VAL A 123 -1.64 9.25 -19.67
CA VAL A 123 -0.90 8.10 -20.23
C VAL A 123 -1.42 7.75 -21.62
N GLN A 124 -2.74 7.76 -21.82
CA GLN A 124 -3.36 7.52 -23.13
C GLN A 124 -2.96 8.60 -24.14
N TRP A 125 -3.00 9.87 -23.72
CA TRP A 125 -2.61 10.99 -24.56
C TRP A 125 -1.13 10.91 -24.96
N ILE A 126 -0.25 10.54 -24.03
CA ILE A 126 1.16 10.32 -24.34
C ILE A 126 1.34 9.13 -25.27
N ASN A 127 0.66 8.01 -25.08
CA ASN A 127 0.89 6.83 -25.92
C ASN A 127 0.29 6.96 -27.33
N THR A 128 -0.84 7.65 -27.49
CA THR A 128 -1.62 7.65 -28.74
C THR A 128 -1.78 9.01 -29.39
N GLY A 129 -1.52 10.10 -28.67
CA GLY A 129 -1.83 11.46 -29.11
C GLY A 129 -3.31 11.86 -28.93
N MET A 130 -4.18 10.94 -28.47
CA MET A 130 -5.61 11.21 -28.28
C MET A 130 -5.94 11.42 -26.80
N LEU A 131 -6.71 12.46 -26.51
CA LEU A 131 -7.32 12.67 -25.18
C LEU A 131 -8.55 11.76 -25.06
N ALA A 132 -8.44 10.70 -24.27
CA ALA A 132 -9.58 9.87 -23.88
C ALA A 132 -10.21 10.37 -22.57
N GLY A 133 -11.52 10.20 -22.42
CA GLY A 133 -12.22 10.44 -21.15
C GLY A 133 -11.92 9.36 -20.10
N THR A 134 -12.48 9.55 -18.89
CA THR A 134 -12.51 8.49 -17.86
C THR A 134 -13.68 7.56 -18.08
N ASN A 135 -13.65 6.36 -17.46
CA ASN A 135 -14.78 5.43 -17.43
C ASN A 135 -15.16 5.06 -15.99
N MET A 136 -16.33 4.41 -15.83
CA MET A 136 -16.83 4.01 -14.51
C MET A 136 -15.93 2.95 -13.85
N GLU A 137 -15.29 2.07 -14.62
CA GLU A 137 -14.33 1.10 -14.09
C GLU A 137 -13.19 1.78 -13.33
N ARG A 138 -12.69 2.91 -13.86
CA ARG A 138 -11.66 3.71 -13.18
C ARG A 138 -12.17 4.39 -11.92
N VAL A 139 -13.39 4.91 -11.94
CA VAL A 139 -13.98 5.57 -10.78
C VAL A 139 -14.29 4.57 -9.66
N TRP A 140 -14.65 3.34 -9.99
CA TRP A 140 -14.90 2.27 -8.99
C TRP A 140 -13.67 1.41 -8.71
N TYR A 141 -12.49 1.72 -9.24
CA TYR A 141 -11.31 0.92 -8.98
C TYR A 141 -10.79 1.15 -7.55
N ILE A 142 -10.64 0.07 -6.78
CA ILE A 142 -10.02 0.13 -5.45
C ILE A 142 -8.53 -0.16 -5.59
N ASP A 143 -7.74 0.89 -5.65
CA ASP A 143 -6.29 0.77 -5.59
C ASP A 143 -5.79 0.75 -4.13
N SER A 144 -4.48 0.63 -3.96
CA SER A 144 -3.86 0.65 -2.63
C SER A 144 -4.05 2.00 -1.92
N LEU A 145 -4.20 3.12 -2.63
CA LEU A 145 -4.39 4.43 -2.03
C LEU A 145 -5.82 4.62 -1.51
N VAL A 146 -6.84 4.14 -2.25
CA VAL A 146 -8.23 4.08 -1.80
C VAL A 146 -8.33 3.22 -0.55
N MET A 147 -7.70 2.05 -0.57
CA MET A 147 -7.61 1.15 0.58
C MET A 147 -6.95 1.85 1.79
N LEU A 148 -5.81 2.51 1.60
CA LEU A 148 -5.12 3.23 2.67
C LEU A 148 -5.94 4.39 3.22
N GLY A 149 -6.53 5.22 2.36
CA GLY A 149 -7.37 6.35 2.77
C GLY A 149 -8.58 5.90 3.59
N THR A 150 -9.27 4.85 3.13
CA THR A 150 -10.41 4.28 3.84
C THR A 150 -9.99 3.65 5.17
N ASN A 151 -8.87 2.94 5.20
CA ASN A 151 -8.33 2.38 6.44
C ASN A 151 -8.00 3.47 7.46
N VAL A 152 -7.45 4.62 7.04
CA VAL A 152 -7.19 5.76 7.95
C VAL A 152 -8.47 6.27 8.61
N PHE A 153 -9.56 6.34 7.84
CA PHE A 153 -10.88 6.71 8.36
C PHE A 153 -11.39 5.67 9.37
N LEU A 154 -11.39 4.39 8.99
CA LEU A 154 -11.87 3.29 9.84
C LEU A 154 -11.05 3.14 11.12
N MET A 155 -9.73 3.29 11.06
CA MET A 155 -8.87 3.28 12.24
C MET A 155 -9.26 4.39 13.23
N GLY A 156 -9.58 5.58 12.73
CA GLY A 156 -10.09 6.68 13.57
C GLY A 156 -11.35 6.28 14.33
N ALA A 157 -12.26 5.53 13.70
CA ALA A 157 -13.49 5.08 14.31
C ALA A 157 -13.21 4.02 15.37
N VAL A 158 -12.37 3.02 15.03
CA VAL A 158 -11.95 1.97 15.96
C VAL A 158 -11.29 2.55 17.21
N PHE A 159 -10.40 3.54 17.07
CA PHE A 159 -9.81 4.20 18.23
C PHE A 159 -10.85 4.80 19.17
N ILE A 160 -11.81 5.54 18.63
CA ILE A 160 -12.84 6.21 19.43
C ILE A 160 -13.74 5.17 20.11
N LEU A 161 -14.13 4.12 19.40
CA LEU A 161 -14.97 3.05 19.94
C LEU A 161 -14.26 2.28 21.06
N VAL A 162 -12.99 1.91 20.86
CA VAL A 162 -12.18 1.18 21.84
C VAL A 162 -11.88 2.05 23.07
N GLU A 163 -11.47 3.31 22.91
CA GLU A 163 -11.24 4.22 24.05
C GLU A 163 -12.53 4.50 24.85
N LYS A 164 -13.67 4.65 24.17
CA LYS A 164 -14.96 4.82 24.86
C LYS A 164 -15.33 3.59 25.69
N LYS A 165 -15.09 2.39 25.16
CA LYS A 165 -15.44 1.13 25.84
C LYS A 165 -14.49 0.77 26.98
N TYR A 166 -13.18 0.88 26.77
CA TYR A 166 -12.15 0.39 27.71
C TYR A 166 -11.48 1.50 28.55
N LYS A 167 -11.90 2.78 28.38
CA LYS A 167 -11.36 3.94 29.10
C LYS A 167 -9.82 4.05 28.94
N LYS A 168 -9.08 4.51 29.97
CA LYS A 168 -7.68 4.94 29.86
C LYS A 168 -6.66 3.82 29.62
N ILE A 169 -6.96 2.56 29.98
CA ILE A 169 -6.00 1.44 29.89
C ILE A 169 -6.51 0.43 28.86
N ILE A 170 -6.06 0.58 27.63
CA ILE A 170 -6.40 -0.34 26.55
C ILE A 170 -5.37 -1.47 26.50
N ASN A 171 -5.84 -2.71 26.67
CA ASN A 171 -5.03 -3.90 26.45
C ASN A 171 -4.74 -4.05 24.94
N PRO A 172 -3.47 -4.15 24.50
CA PRO A 172 -3.11 -4.33 23.09
C PRO A 172 -3.83 -5.50 22.42
N SER A 173 -4.13 -6.58 23.16
CA SER A 173 -4.79 -7.77 22.61
C SER A 173 -6.16 -7.49 21.99
N VAL A 174 -6.86 -6.41 22.38
CA VAL A 174 -8.13 -6.01 21.75
C VAL A 174 -7.95 -5.78 20.24
N TYR A 175 -6.86 -5.12 19.84
CA TYR A 175 -6.58 -4.86 18.42
C TYR A 175 -6.21 -6.14 17.66
N LEU A 176 -5.53 -7.09 18.32
CA LEU A 176 -5.24 -8.41 17.75
C LEU A 176 -6.53 -9.18 17.47
N TYR A 177 -7.45 -9.24 18.46
CA TYR A 177 -8.71 -9.95 18.28
C TYR A 177 -9.59 -9.29 17.21
N LEU A 178 -9.62 -7.95 17.15
CA LEU A 178 -10.29 -7.25 16.06
C LEU A 178 -9.64 -7.58 14.71
N ALA A 179 -8.32 -7.55 14.61
CA ALA A 179 -7.62 -7.87 13.37
C ALA A 179 -7.93 -9.29 12.89
N LEU A 180 -7.81 -10.29 13.76
CA LEU A 180 -8.14 -11.68 13.43
C LEU A 180 -9.63 -11.85 13.10
N GLY A 181 -10.52 -11.20 13.84
CA GLY A 181 -11.97 -11.23 13.59
C GLY A 181 -12.33 -10.67 12.22
N PHE A 182 -11.79 -9.50 11.84
CA PHE A 182 -11.98 -8.92 10.51
C PHE A 182 -11.36 -9.80 9.41
N PHE A 183 -10.21 -10.42 9.70
CA PHE A 183 -9.55 -11.31 8.76
C PHE A 183 -10.40 -12.56 8.48
N VAL A 184 -10.89 -13.25 9.52
CA VAL A 184 -11.79 -14.40 9.37
C VAL A 184 -13.10 -13.99 8.71
N LEU A 185 -13.69 -12.86 9.10
CA LEU A 185 -14.92 -12.34 8.49
C LEU A 185 -14.74 -12.06 6.99
N SER A 186 -13.52 -11.80 6.52
CA SER A 186 -13.25 -11.62 5.08
C SER A 186 -13.50 -12.87 4.24
N LEU A 187 -13.68 -14.05 4.83
CA LEU A 187 -14.12 -15.27 4.14
C LEU A 187 -15.51 -15.11 3.49
N ILE A 188 -16.36 -14.20 3.99
CA ILE A 188 -17.66 -13.89 3.38
C ILE A 188 -17.53 -13.42 1.92
N ARG A 189 -16.34 -12.98 1.51
CA ARG A 189 -16.08 -12.54 0.14
C ARG A 189 -16.17 -13.69 -0.86
N ILE A 190 -15.85 -14.93 -0.46
CA ILE A 190 -15.89 -16.10 -1.33
C ILE A 190 -17.31 -16.30 -1.89
N PRO A 191 -18.36 -16.46 -1.07
CA PRO A 191 -19.72 -16.60 -1.59
C PRO A 191 -20.29 -15.31 -2.22
N LEU A 192 -19.78 -14.13 -1.87
CA LEU A 192 -20.23 -12.87 -2.46
C LEU A 192 -19.56 -12.53 -3.80
N TYR A 193 -18.45 -13.19 -4.15
CA TYR A 193 -17.70 -12.89 -5.37
C TYR A 193 -18.49 -13.15 -6.66
N PRO A 194 -19.26 -14.25 -6.81
CA PRO A 194 -20.13 -14.44 -7.97
C PRO A 194 -21.19 -13.33 -8.10
N VAL A 195 -21.78 -12.87 -6.99
CA VAL A 195 -22.75 -11.77 -6.99
C VAL A 195 -22.11 -10.47 -7.47
N TYR A 196 -20.87 -10.22 -7.04
CA TYR A 196 -20.09 -9.07 -7.50
C TYR A 196 -19.80 -9.13 -9.01
N LEU A 197 -19.44 -10.30 -9.55
CA LEU A 197 -19.20 -10.48 -10.99
C LEU A 197 -20.48 -10.26 -11.81
N ASN A 198 -21.61 -10.83 -11.38
CA ASN A 198 -22.90 -10.62 -12.05
C ASN A 198 -23.30 -9.13 -12.05
N ALA A 199 -23.09 -8.42 -10.95
CA ALA A 199 -23.34 -6.98 -10.88
C ALA A 199 -22.39 -6.18 -11.77
N TYR A 200 -21.13 -6.62 -11.92
CA TYR A 200 -20.16 -6.02 -12.84
C TYR A 200 -20.59 -6.16 -14.30
N GLU A 201 -20.95 -7.37 -14.71
CA GLU A 201 -21.42 -7.68 -16.06
C GLU A 201 -22.73 -6.96 -16.39
N ALA A 202 -23.67 -6.91 -15.45
CA ALA A 202 -24.92 -6.17 -15.57
C ALA A 202 -24.75 -4.63 -15.50
N LYS A 203 -23.54 -4.13 -15.20
CA LYS A 203 -23.26 -2.70 -14.95
C LYS A 203 -24.17 -2.10 -13.86
N ASP A 204 -24.52 -2.89 -12.85
CA ASP A 204 -25.29 -2.41 -11.69
C ASP A 204 -24.35 -1.68 -10.72
N TRP A 205 -24.15 -0.39 -10.97
CA TRP A 205 -23.26 0.47 -10.20
C TRP A 205 -23.68 0.62 -8.73
N LEU A 206 -24.97 0.43 -8.41
CA LEU A 206 -25.45 0.56 -7.03
C LEU A 206 -24.98 -0.64 -6.20
N ILE A 207 -25.24 -1.86 -6.69
CA ILE A 207 -24.78 -3.09 -6.03
C ILE A 207 -23.25 -3.11 -5.98
N LEU A 208 -22.59 -2.74 -7.07
CA LEU A 208 -21.13 -2.62 -7.10
C LEU A 208 -20.61 -1.64 -6.05
N SER A 209 -21.24 -0.48 -5.85
CA SER A 209 -20.79 0.49 -4.84
C SER A 209 -20.76 -0.09 -3.42
N ILE A 210 -21.70 -1.00 -3.10
CA ILE A 210 -21.79 -1.66 -1.80
C ILE A 210 -20.81 -2.83 -1.71
N LEU A 211 -20.77 -3.69 -2.74
CA LEU A 211 -19.95 -4.90 -2.72
C LEU A 211 -18.47 -4.63 -2.97
N ASN A 212 -18.11 -3.62 -3.75
CA ASN A 212 -16.74 -3.38 -4.18
C ASN A 212 -15.77 -3.16 -2.99
N PRO A 213 -16.06 -2.32 -1.98
CA PRO A 213 -15.22 -2.21 -0.78
C PRO A 213 -14.97 -3.54 -0.05
N LEU A 214 -15.91 -4.48 -0.15
CA LEU A 214 -15.87 -5.75 0.55
C LEU A 214 -15.20 -6.84 -0.29
N VAL A 215 -15.59 -6.97 -1.55
CA VAL A 215 -15.41 -8.16 -2.38
C VAL A 215 -14.40 -7.93 -3.50
N SER A 216 -14.10 -6.67 -3.85
CA SER A 216 -13.22 -6.33 -4.99
C SER A 216 -11.95 -7.16 -5.01
N LYS A 217 -11.52 -7.51 -6.21
CA LYS A 217 -10.33 -8.31 -6.45
C LYS A 217 -9.06 -7.60 -6.01
N ASN A 218 -8.96 -6.31 -6.32
CA ASN A 218 -7.78 -5.51 -6.07
C ASN A 218 -7.93 -4.76 -4.75
N ASN A 219 -6.99 -4.98 -3.82
CA ASN A 219 -6.90 -4.28 -2.53
C ASN A 219 -8.23 -4.01 -1.80
N PRO A 220 -9.12 -5.01 -1.66
CA PRO A 220 -10.41 -4.85 -0.96
C PRO A 220 -10.21 -4.27 0.45
N ILE A 221 -11.02 -3.28 0.81
CA ILE A 221 -10.84 -2.52 2.05
C ILE A 221 -10.92 -3.45 3.26
N PHE A 222 -11.89 -4.37 3.31
CA PHE A 222 -12.17 -5.18 4.49
C PHE A 222 -11.00 -6.10 4.95
N PRO A 223 -10.46 -6.99 4.11
CA PRO A 223 -9.33 -7.81 4.52
C PRO A 223 -8.08 -6.98 4.76
N TYR A 224 -7.82 -5.93 3.97
CA TYR A 224 -6.66 -5.06 4.19
C TYR A 224 -6.81 -4.19 5.45
N PHE A 225 -8.03 -3.97 5.93
CA PHE A 225 -8.26 -3.34 7.23
C PHE A 225 -7.75 -4.22 8.38
N SER A 226 -7.79 -5.55 8.25
CA SER A 226 -7.15 -6.45 9.23
C SER A 226 -5.63 -6.23 9.33
N PHE A 227 -4.96 -5.92 8.21
CA PHE A 227 -3.53 -5.58 8.19
C PHE A 227 -3.28 -4.27 8.92
N ALA A 228 -4.14 -3.26 8.70
CA ALA A 228 -4.07 -2.01 9.44
C ALA A 228 -4.27 -2.22 10.96
N LEU A 229 -5.24 -3.05 11.36
CA LEU A 229 -5.49 -3.42 12.76
C LEU A 229 -4.31 -4.19 13.38
N MET A 230 -3.64 -5.08 12.64
CA MET A 230 -2.38 -5.70 13.09
C MET A 230 -1.30 -4.64 13.31
N GLY A 231 -1.22 -3.64 12.42
CA GLY A 231 -0.34 -2.49 12.60
C GLY A 231 -0.67 -1.71 13.87
N MET A 232 -1.95 -1.50 14.18
CA MET A 232 -2.38 -0.87 15.43
C MET A 232 -1.96 -1.69 16.66
N TRP A 233 -2.12 -3.01 16.61
CA TRP A 233 -1.68 -3.92 17.67
C TRP A 233 -0.17 -3.83 17.93
N ILE A 234 0.65 -3.88 16.87
CA ILE A 234 2.11 -3.74 16.98
C ILE A 234 2.47 -2.37 17.58
N ALA A 235 1.83 -1.28 17.12
CA ALA A 235 2.09 0.05 17.67
C ALA A 235 1.71 0.18 19.15
N MET A 236 0.64 -0.48 19.59
CA MET A 236 0.27 -0.52 21.01
C MET A 236 1.31 -1.26 21.86
N LEU A 237 1.89 -2.35 21.35
CA LEU A 237 3.01 -3.04 22.00
C LEU A 237 4.27 -2.16 22.04
N LEU A 238 4.61 -1.48 20.93
CA LEU A 238 5.71 -0.52 20.88
C LEU A 238 5.53 0.63 21.88
N ALA A 239 4.29 1.09 22.09
CA ALA A 239 3.98 2.16 23.03
C ALA A 239 4.31 1.79 24.49
N GLN A 240 4.31 0.49 24.82
CA GLN A 240 4.67 -0.03 26.14
C GLN A 240 6.20 -0.09 26.38
N LYS A 241 7.02 0.20 25.35
CA LYS A 241 8.50 0.20 25.40
C LYS A 241 9.15 -1.13 25.81
N ASP A 242 8.42 -2.24 25.75
CA ASP A 242 8.95 -3.57 26.02
C ASP A 242 9.15 -4.34 24.71
N TRP A 243 10.38 -4.28 24.20
CA TRP A 243 10.79 -5.00 22.98
C TRP A 243 10.70 -6.52 23.14
N LYS A 244 11.05 -7.05 24.32
CA LYS A 244 11.01 -8.50 24.56
C LYS A 244 9.59 -9.02 24.44
N MET A 245 8.63 -8.31 25.04
CA MET A 245 7.21 -8.64 24.91
C MET A 245 6.71 -8.47 23.48
N LEU A 246 7.14 -7.44 22.75
CA LEU A 246 6.78 -7.30 21.33
C LEU A 246 7.22 -8.52 20.53
N VAL A 247 8.50 -8.91 20.61
CA VAL A 247 9.02 -10.08 19.89
C VAL A 247 8.31 -11.36 20.34
N ARG A 248 8.14 -11.56 21.64
CA ARG A 248 7.49 -12.75 22.21
C ARG A 248 6.03 -12.93 21.77
N LYS A 249 5.35 -11.85 21.37
CA LYS A 249 3.98 -11.92 20.87
C LYS A 249 3.90 -11.90 19.35
N VAL A 250 4.60 -10.98 18.69
CA VAL A 250 4.48 -10.75 17.25
C VAL A 250 5.17 -11.85 16.46
N VAL A 251 6.36 -12.33 16.87
CA VAL A 251 7.09 -13.34 16.09
C VAL A 251 6.37 -14.69 16.08
N PRO A 252 5.88 -15.25 17.21
CA PRO A 252 5.13 -16.50 17.16
C PRO A 252 3.85 -16.40 16.33
N ILE A 253 3.06 -15.34 16.52
CA ILE A 253 1.81 -15.14 15.76
C ILE A 253 2.12 -14.96 14.27
N GLY A 254 3.10 -14.13 13.92
CA GLY A 254 3.54 -13.93 12.54
C GLY A 254 4.04 -15.23 11.89
N THR A 255 4.78 -16.05 12.63
CA THR A 255 5.28 -17.35 12.15
C THR A 255 4.15 -18.34 11.94
N ILE A 256 3.20 -18.45 12.89
CA ILE A 256 2.04 -19.35 12.77
C ILE A 256 1.20 -18.97 11.55
N LEU A 257 0.92 -17.68 11.35
CA LEU A 257 0.16 -17.21 10.18
C LEU A 257 0.94 -17.44 8.89
N PHE A 258 2.25 -17.18 8.87
CA PHE A 258 3.07 -17.37 7.68
C PHE A 258 3.15 -18.85 7.26
N VAL A 259 3.54 -19.72 8.19
CA VAL A 259 3.65 -21.16 7.96
C VAL A 259 2.29 -21.77 7.68
N GLY A 260 1.25 -21.40 8.44
CA GLY A 260 -0.11 -21.86 8.22
C GLY A 260 -0.66 -21.47 6.84
N GLY A 261 -0.39 -20.24 6.39
CA GLY A 261 -0.75 -19.79 5.04
C GLY A 261 -0.02 -20.55 3.94
N ILE A 262 1.29 -20.83 4.11
CA ILE A 262 2.06 -21.65 3.16
C ILE A 262 1.54 -23.08 3.10
N ILE A 263 1.31 -23.71 4.26
CA ILE A 263 0.75 -25.05 4.34
C ILE A 263 -0.60 -25.10 3.63
N ALA A 264 -1.50 -24.16 3.94
CA ALA A 264 -2.79 -24.08 3.28
C ALA A 264 -2.65 -23.91 1.75
N TYR A 265 -1.73 -23.06 1.29
CA TYR A 265 -1.47 -22.88 -0.14
C TYR A 265 -1.03 -24.17 -0.84
N ILE A 266 -0.18 -24.98 -0.20
CA ILE A 266 0.32 -26.25 -0.76
C ILE A 266 -0.79 -27.30 -0.89
N PHE A 267 -1.73 -27.34 0.07
CA PHE A 267 -2.79 -28.36 0.10
C PHE A 267 -4.06 -27.97 -0.67
N LEU A 268 -4.20 -26.71 -1.07
CA LEU A 268 -5.35 -26.23 -1.83
C LEU A 268 -5.13 -26.37 -3.35
N PRO A 269 -6.19 -26.60 -4.14
CA PRO A 269 -6.06 -26.76 -5.60
C PRO A 269 -5.64 -25.45 -6.25
N ASP A 270 -4.61 -25.48 -7.12
CA ASP A 270 -4.05 -24.26 -7.72
C ASP A 270 -5.06 -23.53 -8.62
N THR A 271 -5.47 -22.36 -8.14
CA THR A 271 -6.39 -21.42 -8.77
C THR A 271 -5.81 -20.00 -8.78
N MET A 272 -4.52 -19.83 -8.40
CA MET A 272 -3.90 -18.51 -8.17
C MET A 272 -4.06 -17.58 -9.38
N LEU A 273 -4.08 -18.16 -10.59
CA LEU A 273 -4.07 -17.44 -11.85
C LEU A 273 -5.42 -17.36 -12.53
N GLN A 274 -6.40 -18.13 -12.05
CA GLN A 274 -7.82 -17.87 -12.30
C GLN A 274 -8.24 -16.54 -11.66
N ARG A 275 -7.41 -16.02 -10.74
CA ARG A 275 -7.54 -14.73 -10.08
C ARG A 275 -8.95 -14.53 -9.50
N GLY A 276 -9.53 -15.61 -8.97
CA GLY A 276 -10.79 -15.63 -8.23
C GLY A 276 -10.58 -15.23 -6.78
N ILE A 277 -11.68 -15.06 -6.06
CA ILE A 277 -11.66 -14.94 -4.60
C ILE A 277 -12.07 -16.29 -4.02
N ASP A 278 -11.09 -17.05 -3.60
CA ASP A 278 -11.21 -18.47 -3.24
C ASP A 278 -10.36 -18.79 -1.99
N PRO A 279 -10.33 -20.06 -1.53
CA PRO A 279 -9.49 -20.46 -0.40
C PRO A 279 -7.99 -20.21 -0.61
N ILE A 280 -7.47 -20.27 -1.86
CA ILE A 280 -6.06 -19.97 -2.15
C ILE A 280 -5.75 -18.51 -1.90
N TRP A 281 -6.63 -17.61 -2.34
CA TRP A 281 -6.50 -16.18 -2.04
C TRP A 281 -6.40 -15.97 -0.53
N PHE A 282 -7.24 -16.66 0.26
CA PHE A 282 -7.20 -16.56 1.72
C PHE A 282 -5.89 -17.11 2.31
N ALA A 283 -5.38 -18.23 1.78
CA ALA A 283 -4.09 -18.79 2.17
C ALA A 283 -2.92 -17.82 1.90
N ILE A 284 -2.88 -17.20 0.70
CA ILE A 284 -1.88 -16.19 0.34
C ILE A 284 -1.95 -15.00 1.30
N MET A 285 -3.15 -14.49 1.58
CA MET A 285 -3.32 -13.36 2.50
C MET A 285 -2.93 -13.71 3.94
N THR A 286 -3.18 -14.95 4.37
CA THR A 286 -2.76 -15.45 5.68
C THR A 286 -1.24 -15.48 5.76
N ALA A 287 -0.58 -16.00 4.71
CA ALA A 287 0.87 -16.02 4.62
C ALA A 287 1.45 -14.60 4.65
N GLN A 288 0.90 -13.67 3.85
CA GLN A 288 1.32 -12.27 3.81
C GLN A 288 1.12 -11.55 5.15
N LEU A 289 -0.01 -11.78 5.82
CA LEU A 289 -0.29 -11.20 7.13
C LEU A 289 0.77 -11.61 8.16
N GLY A 290 1.23 -12.86 8.11
CA GLY A 290 2.34 -13.36 8.93
C GLY A 290 3.70 -12.79 8.52
N LEU A 291 4.03 -12.89 7.24
CA LEU A 291 5.30 -12.41 6.68
C LEU A 291 5.54 -10.93 6.99
N PHE A 292 4.54 -10.07 6.81
CA PHE A 292 4.69 -8.63 7.02
C PHE A 292 4.94 -8.27 8.49
N GLN A 293 4.36 -9.02 9.43
CA GLN A 293 4.68 -8.87 10.85
C GLN A 293 6.15 -9.19 11.12
N LEU A 294 6.67 -10.28 10.56
CA LEU A 294 8.07 -10.67 10.67
C LEU A 294 9.01 -9.64 10.05
N LEU A 295 8.70 -9.14 8.85
CA LEU A 295 9.47 -8.09 8.18
C LEU A 295 9.49 -6.79 8.98
N ILE A 296 8.37 -6.39 9.57
CA ILE A 296 8.29 -5.21 10.44
C ILE A 296 9.14 -5.40 11.69
N CYS A 297 9.04 -6.55 12.37
CA CYS A 297 9.89 -6.86 13.51
C CYS A 297 11.37 -6.84 13.15
N LEU A 298 11.76 -7.44 12.02
CA LEU A 298 13.12 -7.45 11.54
C LEU A 298 13.63 -6.03 11.24
N ALA A 299 12.83 -5.21 10.56
CA ALA A 299 13.19 -3.84 10.23
C ALA A 299 13.34 -2.97 11.50
N LEU A 300 12.42 -3.08 12.45
CA LEU A 300 12.50 -2.38 13.74
C LEU A 300 13.72 -2.85 14.54
N TRP A 301 13.98 -4.16 14.59
CA TRP A 301 15.14 -4.72 15.27
C TRP A 301 16.44 -4.14 14.70
N TYR A 302 16.60 -4.21 13.38
CA TYR A 302 17.84 -3.83 12.70
C TYR A 302 18.11 -2.32 12.74
N TYR A 303 17.09 -1.48 12.54
CA TYR A 303 17.27 -0.02 12.41
C TYR A 303 16.96 0.78 13.69
N ASP A 304 16.10 0.29 14.58
CA ASP A 304 15.59 1.10 15.69
C ASP A 304 15.96 0.56 17.08
N ILE A 305 16.30 -0.73 17.21
CA ILE A 305 16.53 -1.39 18.50
C ILE A 305 18.00 -1.84 18.69
N ARG A 306 18.59 -2.56 17.73
CA ARG A 306 19.93 -3.15 17.85
C ARG A 306 21.00 -2.10 18.09
N ASP A 307 20.97 -1.03 17.31
CA ASP A 307 21.91 0.07 17.44
C ASP A 307 21.19 1.40 17.25
N THR A 308 20.84 2.01 18.38
CA THR A 308 20.13 3.30 18.39
C THR A 308 21.00 4.48 17.95
N LYS A 309 22.33 4.30 17.91
CA LYS A 309 23.31 5.32 17.52
C LYS A 309 23.92 5.08 16.14
N ALA A 310 23.73 3.90 15.55
CA ALA A 310 24.18 3.59 14.20
C ALA A 310 23.66 4.62 13.22
N LYS A 311 24.59 5.22 12.48
CA LYS A 311 24.23 6.04 11.32
C LYS A 311 23.58 5.13 10.27
N VAL A 312 22.44 5.58 9.74
CA VAL A 312 21.74 4.88 8.65
C VAL A 312 22.69 4.79 7.45
N LYS A 313 22.94 3.57 6.98
CA LYS A 313 23.83 3.31 5.84
C LYS A 313 23.34 4.07 4.58
N PRO A 314 24.24 4.43 3.64
CA PRO A 314 23.86 5.20 2.45
C PRO A 314 22.72 4.58 1.62
N ILE A 315 22.76 3.27 1.42
CA ILE A 315 21.71 2.52 0.69
C ILE A 315 20.38 2.57 1.44
N SER A 316 20.40 2.33 2.76
CA SER A 316 19.18 2.44 3.58
C SER A 316 18.61 3.86 3.56
N LYS A 317 19.47 4.89 3.54
CA LYS A 317 19.05 6.29 3.40
C LYS A 317 18.45 6.56 2.02
N PHE A 318 19.05 6.03 0.95
CA PHE A 318 18.50 6.09 -0.41
C PHE A 318 17.07 5.52 -0.45
N ILE A 319 16.89 4.30 0.06
CA ILE A 319 15.60 3.63 0.10
C ILE A 319 14.59 4.37 1.02
N ALA A 320 15.02 4.84 2.19
CA ALA A 320 14.14 5.53 3.13
C ALA A 320 13.49 6.81 2.55
N ARG A 321 14.11 7.45 1.54
CA ARG A 321 13.53 8.62 0.87
C ARG A 321 12.23 8.28 0.14
N PHE A 322 12.12 7.08 -0.45
CA PHE A 322 10.86 6.59 -1.01
C PHE A 322 9.78 6.47 0.07
N GLY A 323 10.14 6.08 1.29
CA GLY A 323 9.21 6.09 2.43
C GLY A 323 8.76 7.50 2.87
N VAL A 324 9.56 8.52 2.57
CA VAL A 324 9.27 9.94 2.88
C VAL A 324 8.39 10.59 1.82
N ALA A 325 8.79 10.56 0.54
CA ALA A 325 8.17 11.32 -0.53
C ALA A 325 7.71 10.45 -1.72
N GLY A 326 7.51 9.16 -1.49
CA GLY A 326 7.16 8.20 -2.54
C GLY A 326 5.74 8.33 -3.11
N LEU A 327 4.78 8.96 -2.44
CA LEU A 327 3.44 9.18 -2.99
C LEU A 327 3.48 10.15 -4.18
N SER A 328 4.29 11.22 -4.10
CA SER A 328 4.47 12.14 -5.22
C SER A 328 5.08 11.45 -6.44
N ILE A 329 6.07 10.58 -6.23
CA ILE A 329 6.70 9.81 -7.31
C ILE A 329 5.72 8.81 -7.89
N PHE A 330 5.10 8.02 -7.03
CA PHE A 330 4.09 7.05 -7.43
C PHE A 330 2.98 7.69 -8.25
N PHE A 331 2.57 8.92 -7.89
CA PHE A 331 1.54 9.65 -8.63
C PHE A 331 1.94 9.95 -10.07
N ILE A 332 3.19 10.32 -10.35
CA ILE A 332 3.62 10.78 -11.68
C ILE A 332 4.39 9.72 -12.48
N GLU A 333 4.81 8.62 -11.85
CA GLU A 333 5.72 7.66 -12.46
C GLU A 333 5.17 7.06 -13.76
N SER A 334 3.89 6.66 -13.85
CA SER A 334 3.36 6.07 -15.08
C SER A 334 3.38 7.06 -16.25
N VAL A 335 3.13 8.35 -16.00
CA VAL A 335 3.20 9.42 -17.00
C VAL A 335 4.64 9.59 -17.48
N PHE A 336 5.58 9.68 -16.55
CA PHE A 336 7.00 9.83 -16.86
C PHE A 336 7.55 8.61 -17.63
N SER A 337 7.16 7.41 -17.21
CA SER A 337 7.48 6.14 -17.85
C SER A 337 6.94 6.08 -19.29
N ALA A 338 5.70 6.52 -19.52
CA ALA A 338 5.11 6.61 -20.86
C ALA A 338 5.85 7.60 -21.76
N ILE A 339 6.28 8.76 -21.23
CA ILE A 339 7.07 9.76 -21.98
C ILE A 339 8.38 9.14 -22.43
N ILE A 340 9.14 8.53 -21.52
CA ILE A 340 10.42 7.92 -21.85
C ILE A 340 10.25 6.80 -22.87
N ALA A 341 9.26 5.92 -22.67
CA ALA A 341 8.98 4.84 -23.61
C ALA A 341 8.61 5.37 -25.01
N ARG A 342 7.84 6.45 -25.10
CA ARG A 342 7.53 7.11 -26.39
C ARG A 342 8.80 7.66 -27.05
N ILE A 343 9.66 8.33 -26.29
CA ILE A 343 10.94 8.83 -26.80
C ILE A 343 11.79 7.68 -27.34
N LEU A 344 11.96 6.60 -26.56
CA LEU A 344 12.73 5.43 -27.00
C LEU A 344 12.18 4.80 -28.29
N ARG A 345 10.85 4.66 -28.40
CA ARG A 345 10.20 4.15 -29.63
C ARG A 345 10.39 5.07 -30.83
N SER A 346 10.50 6.38 -30.62
CA SER A 346 10.76 7.34 -31.69
C SER A 346 12.21 7.32 -32.17
N LEU A 347 13.16 7.01 -31.27
CA LEU A 347 14.59 6.95 -31.58
C LEU A 347 15.01 5.58 -32.15
N ILE A 348 14.34 4.50 -31.73
CA ILE A 348 14.68 3.13 -32.11
C ILE A 348 13.45 2.48 -32.74
N PRO A 349 13.34 2.45 -34.08
CA PRO A 349 12.25 1.77 -34.76
C PRO A 349 12.16 0.30 -34.35
N GLY A 350 10.96 -0.17 -34.01
CA GLY A 350 10.75 -1.54 -33.54
C GLY A 350 11.13 -1.81 -32.09
N PHE A 351 11.48 -0.77 -31.30
CA PHE A 351 11.76 -0.93 -29.87
C PHE A 351 10.63 -1.66 -29.14
N SER A 352 10.97 -2.81 -28.55
CA SER A 352 10.09 -3.57 -27.69
C SER A 352 10.85 -4.18 -26.54
N LEU A 353 10.19 -4.30 -25.40
CA LEU A 353 10.76 -4.87 -24.19
C LEU A 353 10.18 -6.26 -23.95
N ASP A 354 11.06 -7.25 -23.84
CA ASP A 354 10.76 -8.53 -23.23
C ASP A 354 10.70 -8.36 -21.70
N ILE A 355 10.46 -9.45 -20.96
CA ILE A 355 10.27 -9.34 -19.51
C ILE A 355 11.53 -8.85 -18.77
N VAL A 356 12.71 -9.28 -19.23
CA VAL A 356 13.99 -8.86 -18.64
C VAL A 356 14.26 -7.40 -18.96
N GLY A 357 14.10 -6.99 -20.22
CA GLY A 357 14.21 -5.60 -20.64
C GLY A 357 13.23 -4.68 -19.91
N SER A 358 11.99 -5.12 -19.71
CA SER A 358 10.98 -4.40 -18.94
C SER A 358 11.37 -4.21 -17.47
N LEU A 359 11.94 -5.24 -16.84
CA LEU A 359 12.43 -5.16 -15.45
C LEU A 359 13.64 -4.23 -15.33
N LEU A 360 14.58 -4.29 -16.28
CA LEU A 360 15.73 -3.38 -16.34
C LEU A 360 15.27 -1.94 -16.54
N PHE A 361 14.29 -1.73 -17.42
CA PHE A 361 13.70 -0.41 -17.63
C PHE A 361 13.06 0.14 -16.34
N GLY A 362 12.27 -0.68 -15.64
CA GLY A 362 11.71 -0.33 -14.33
C GLY A 362 12.76 -0.03 -13.27
N LEU A 363 13.85 -0.82 -13.23
CA LEU A 363 14.96 -0.59 -12.31
C LEU A 363 15.66 0.75 -12.60
N CYS A 364 15.93 1.06 -13.87
CA CYS A 364 16.51 2.34 -14.28
C CYS A 364 15.63 3.52 -13.86
N LEU A 365 14.31 3.43 -14.06
CA LEU A 365 13.38 4.48 -13.61
C LEU A 365 13.34 4.61 -12.09
N ALA A 366 13.29 3.49 -11.36
CA ALA A 366 13.30 3.51 -9.90
C ALA A 366 14.60 4.13 -9.34
N VAL A 367 15.75 3.81 -9.93
CA VAL A 367 17.04 4.40 -9.57
C VAL A 367 17.08 5.90 -9.88
N PHE A 368 16.60 6.29 -11.06
CA PHE A 368 16.47 7.71 -11.45
C PHE A 368 15.64 8.49 -10.43
N TRP A 369 14.46 7.98 -10.06
CA TRP A 369 13.61 8.58 -9.05
C TRP A 369 14.29 8.68 -7.68
N GLY A 370 15.10 7.68 -7.32
CA GLY A 370 15.86 7.72 -6.07
C GLY A 370 16.91 8.82 -6.06
N PHE A 371 17.60 9.07 -7.18
CA PHE A 371 18.51 10.22 -7.31
C PHE A 371 17.74 11.54 -7.28
N PHE A 372 16.60 11.62 -7.97
CA PHE A 372 15.73 12.79 -7.90
C PHE A 372 15.31 13.13 -6.46
N LEU A 373 14.97 12.11 -5.65
CA LEU A 373 14.65 12.30 -4.22
C LEU A 373 15.84 12.85 -3.41
N ILE A 374 17.08 12.49 -3.73
CA ILE A 374 18.25 13.05 -3.06
C ILE A 374 18.33 14.56 -3.29
N PHE A 375 18.08 15.00 -4.53
CA PHE A 375 18.07 16.42 -4.85
C PHE A 375 16.87 17.13 -4.21
N TRP A 376 15.68 16.52 -4.27
CA TRP A 376 14.46 17.11 -3.75
C TRP A 376 14.40 17.19 -2.21
N GLU A 377 15.10 16.27 -1.51
CA GLU A 377 15.32 16.32 -0.06
C GLU A 377 15.95 17.65 0.37
N LYS A 378 16.89 18.19 -0.41
CA LYS A 378 17.54 19.48 -0.12
C LYS A 378 16.56 20.65 -0.14
N ALA A 379 15.47 20.53 -0.90
CA ALA A 379 14.38 21.50 -0.93
C ALA A 379 13.26 21.17 0.08
N HIS A 380 13.51 20.25 1.03
CA HIS A 380 12.53 19.78 2.01
C HIS A 380 11.26 19.19 1.38
N TYR A 381 11.40 18.57 0.19
CA TYR A 381 10.29 17.98 -0.57
C TYR A 381 9.11 18.94 -0.81
N LYS A 382 9.38 20.26 -0.86
CA LYS A 382 8.35 21.27 -1.10
C LYS A 382 7.66 21.02 -2.44
N TYR A 383 6.38 21.40 -2.50
CA TYR A 383 5.49 21.27 -3.66
C TYR A 383 5.08 19.83 -4.03
N GLY A 384 5.50 18.83 -3.25
CA GLY A 384 5.00 17.46 -3.40
C GLY A 384 3.57 17.28 -2.88
N ILE A 385 2.95 16.17 -3.26
CA ILE A 385 1.62 15.77 -2.77
C ILE A 385 1.64 15.60 -1.26
N GLU A 386 2.65 14.93 -0.69
CA GLU A 386 2.79 14.79 0.75
C GLU A 386 2.92 16.14 1.46
N TYR A 387 3.65 17.08 0.86
CA TYR A 387 3.78 18.44 1.40
C TYR A 387 2.42 19.15 1.42
N SER A 388 1.67 19.08 0.33
CA SER A 388 0.32 19.66 0.23
C SER A 388 -0.65 19.04 1.23
N ILE A 389 -0.71 17.71 1.34
CA ILE A 389 -1.54 17.00 2.32
C ILE A 389 -1.17 17.42 3.74
N THR A 390 0.12 17.41 4.08
CA THR A 390 0.55 17.74 5.45
C THR A 390 0.26 19.19 5.82
N ARG A 391 0.34 20.12 4.86
CA ARG A 391 -0.05 21.53 5.04
C ARG A 391 -1.55 21.68 5.30
N ILE A 392 -2.41 20.92 4.60
CA ILE A 392 -3.84 20.88 4.88
C ILE A 392 -4.08 20.34 6.30
N LEU A 393 -3.42 19.24 6.65
CA LEU A 393 -3.56 18.60 7.96
C LEU A 393 -3.06 19.46 9.12
N HIS A 394 -2.06 20.32 8.90
CA HIS A 394 -1.52 21.23 9.90
C HIS A 394 -2.61 22.14 10.50
N LYS A 395 -3.61 22.53 9.70
CA LYS A 395 -4.77 23.32 10.16
C LYS A 395 -5.58 22.60 11.24
N TYR A 396 -5.56 21.26 11.25
CA TYR A 396 -6.32 20.42 12.18
C TYR A 396 -5.47 19.85 13.31
N GLY A 397 -4.14 19.91 13.20
CA GLY A 397 -3.21 19.56 14.27
C GLY A 397 -1.81 19.23 13.78
N LYS A 398 -0.89 19.04 14.73
CA LYS A 398 0.51 18.75 14.45
C LYS A 398 0.68 17.46 13.62
N SER A 399 1.51 17.51 12.58
CA SER A 399 1.78 16.39 11.67
C SER A 399 3.24 15.94 11.78
N GLU A 400 3.46 14.69 12.21
CA GLU A 400 4.82 14.12 12.29
C GLU A 400 5.44 13.95 10.91
N LYS A 401 4.61 13.66 9.90
CA LYS A 401 5.04 13.60 8.51
C LYS A 401 5.58 14.96 8.02
N GLN A 402 5.00 16.07 8.48
CA GLN A 402 5.48 17.41 8.13
C GLN A 402 6.86 17.69 8.73
N GLU A 403 7.06 17.41 10.03
CA GLU A 403 8.39 17.55 10.67
C GLU A 403 9.45 16.76 9.90
N LYS A 404 9.08 15.57 9.42
CA LYS A 404 9.95 14.72 8.61
C LYS A 404 10.29 15.32 7.24
N LEU A 405 9.31 15.87 6.52
CA LEU A 405 9.53 16.53 5.22
C LEU A 405 10.44 17.76 5.38
N GLU A 406 10.27 18.51 6.47
CA GLU A 406 11.07 19.69 6.79
C GLU A 406 12.48 19.36 7.31
N GLY A 407 12.86 18.09 7.39
CA GLY A 407 14.18 17.68 7.90
C GLY A 407 14.36 17.90 9.40
N LYS A 408 13.28 18.20 10.14
CA LYS A 408 13.28 18.38 11.60
C LYS A 408 13.22 17.01 12.30
N GLN A 409 14.20 16.14 12.03
CA GLN A 409 14.36 14.92 12.81
C GLN A 409 15.29 15.18 14.00
N SER A 410 14.71 15.11 15.21
CA SER A 410 15.38 15.01 16.51
C SER A 410 15.66 13.56 16.85
#